data_AF-I7B4G6-F1
#
_entry.id   AF-I7B4G6-F1
#
_cell.length_a   1.000
_cell.length_b   1.000
_cell.length_c   1.000
_cell.angle_alpha   90.00
_cell.angle_beta   90.00
_cell.angle_gamma   90.00
#
_symmetry.space_group_name_H-M   'P 1'
#
loop_
_entity.id
_entity.type
_entity.pdbx_description
1 polymer ?
#
loop_
_entity_poly.entity_id
_entity_poly.type
_entity_poly.pdbx_seq_one_letter_code
_entity_poly.pdbx_strand_id
1 'polypeptide(L)'
;MEKSVHRPTAWHVTHWSCDPFSLGAYSALLPGGSPLHRSALGQVLHGRLVIAGEACNASAPAMTHGAWNDGLRAAEAAVSAGASKVIVIGAGCAGLAAAQRLRERGSIARCWRRVGERVGARTLSSWAA
;
A
#
# COMPACT_ATOMS: atom_id res chain seq x y z
N MET A 1 2.03 -6.31 -49.07
CA MET A 1 3.21 -5.78 -48.34
C MET A 1 3.23 -6.45 -46.98
N GLU A 2 4.11 -7.45 -46.82
CA GLU A 2 4.21 -8.25 -45.60
C GLU A 2 5.07 -7.50 -44.59
N LYS A 3 4.51 -7.17 -43.41
CA LYS A 3 5.22 -6.43 -42.37
C LYS A 3 6.18 -7.41 -41.68
N SER A 4 7.49 -7.19 -41.81
CA SER A 4 8.49 -7.95 -41.05
C SER A 4 8.31 -7.64 -39.57
N VAL A 5 7.92 -8.65 -38.79
CA VAL A 5 7.79 -8.52 -37.32
C VAL A 5 9.11 -8.92 -36.69
N HIS A 6 9.79 -7.96 -36.06
CA HIS A 6 11.00 -8.23 -35.29
C HIS A 6 10.69 -9.02 -34.01
N ARG A 7 11.56 -9.96 -33.62
CA ARG A 7 11.41 -10.74 -32.38
C ARG A 7 11.97 -9.95 -31.19
N PRO A 8 11.31 -9.94 -30.02
CA PRO A 8 11.83 -9.28 -28.83
C PRO A 8 13.14 -9.92 -28.36
N THR A 9 14.09 -9.11 -27.91
CA THR A 9 15.38 -9.56 -27.34
C THR A 9 15.26 -10.04 -25.89
N ALA A 10 14.22 -9.60 -25.18
CA ALA A 10 13.86 -10.05 -23.84
C ALA A 10 12.36 -9.81 -23.59
N TRP A 11 11.77 -10.60 -22.69
CA TRP A 11 10.40 -10.41 -22.22
C TRP A 11 10.29 -10.86 -20.76
N HIS A 12 9.30 -10.30 -20.06
CA HIS A 12 8.90 -10.76 -18.74
C HIS A 12 7.37 -10.77 -18.68
N VAL A 13 6.80 -11.89 -18.22
CA VAL A 13 5.36 -12.06 -18.06
C VAL A 13 5.10 -12.14 -16.56
N THR A 14 4.24 -11.25 -16.07
CA THR A 14 3.87 -11.23 -14.66
C THR A 14 2.72 -12.18 -14.38
N HIS A 15 2.74 -12.80 -13.21
CA HIS A 15 1.69 -13.72 -12.75
C HIS A 15 1.16 -13.25 -11.39
N TRP A 16 0.66 -12.01 -11.33
CA TRP A 16 0.19 -11.37 -10.10
C TRP A 16 -0.88 -12.17 -9.35
N SER A 17 -1.75 -12.88 -10.08
CA SER A 17 -2.81 -13.73 -9.53
C SER A 17 -2.27 -14.93 -8.75
N CYS A 18 -1.08 -15.44 -9.12
CA CYS A 18 -0.45 -16.59 -8.48
C CYS A 18 0.70 -16.19 -7.56
N ASP A 19 1.03 -14.89 -7.48
CA ASP A 19 2.03 -14.41 -6.56
C ASP A 19 1.49 -14.46 -5.12
N PRO A 20 2.12 -15.22 -4.20
CA PRO A 20 1.59 -15.42 -2.85
C PRO A 20 1.52 -14.15 -1.99
N PHE A 21 2.11 -13.03 -2.45
CA PHE A 21 2.13 -11.76 -1.73
C PHE A 21 1.29 -10.67 -2.38
N SER A 22 0.67 -10.97 -3.53
CA SER A 22 -0.23 -10.04 -4.22
C SER A 22 -1.60 -10.66 -4.44
N LEU A 23 -1.66 -11.96 -4.76
CA LEU A 23 -2.89 -12.74 -4.96
C LEU A 23 -3.87 -12.08 -5.96
N GLY A 24 -3.35 -11.23 -6.84
CA GLY A 24 -4.12 -10.30 -7.65
C GLY A 24 -3.31 -9.04 -7.99
N ALA A 25 -3.88 -8.20 -8.86
CA ALA A 25 -3.25 -6.95 -9.29
C ALA A 25 -3.67 -5.76 -8.41
N TYR A 26 -4.97 -5.49 -8.34
CA TYR A 26 -5.55 -4.38 -7.59
C TYR A 26 -6.99 -4.70 -7.17
N SER A 27 -7.47 -4.01 -6.15
CA SER A 27 -8.81 -4.20 -5.64
C SER A 27 -9.88 -3.66 -6.58
N ALA A 28 -11.03 -4.35 -6.60
CA ALA A 28 -12.25 -3.90 -7.25
C ALA A 28 -13.42 -4.11 -6.30
N LEU A 29 -14.47 -3.29 -6.44
CA LEU A 29 -15.73 -3.55 -5.76
C LEU A 29 -16.50 -4.57 -6.58
N LEU A 30 -16.99 -5.62 -5.92
CA LEU A 30 -17.93 -6.57 -6.52
C LEU A 30 -19.31 -5.93 -6.68
N PRO A 31 -20.22 -6.51 -7.48
CA PRO A 31 -21.62 -6.07 -7.53
C PRO A 31 -22.22 -5.94 -6.12
N GLY A 32 -22.87 -4.82 -5.84
CA GLY A 32 -23.37 -4.47 -4.50
C GLY A 32 -22.34 -3.82 -3.57
N GLY A 33 -21.08 -3.74 -3.98
CA GLY A 33 -20.03 -3.02 -3.25
C GLY A 33 -20.16 -1.51 -3.37
N SER A 34 -19.80 -0.78 -2.30
CA SER A 34 -19.79 0.68 -2.29
C SER A 34 -18.45 1.23 -1.79
N PRO A 35 -18.13 2.51 -2.06
CA PRO A 35 -16.96 3.16 -1.49
C PRO A 35 -16.92 3.14 0.04
N LEU A 36 -18.07 3.00 0.72
CA LEU A 36 -18.12 2.88 2.18
C LEU A 36 -17.41 1.61 2.68
N HIS A 37 -17.39 0.52 1.92
CA HIS A 37 -16.65 -0.69 2.29
C HIS A 37 -15.13 -0.43 2.34
N ARG A 38 -14.63 0.45 1.46
CA ARG A 38 -13.21 0.86 1.47
C ARG A 38 -12.91 1.72 2.69
N SER A 39 -13.77 2.69 2.98
CA SER A 39 -13.65 3.52 4.18
C SER A 39 -13.72 2.68 5.46
N ALA A 40 -14.60 1.69 5.52
CA ALA A 40 -14.71 0.77 6.66
C ALA A 40 -13.44 -0.05 6.86
N LEU A 41 -12.84 -0.58 5.79
CA LEU A 41 -11.58 -1.32 5.85
C LEU A 41 -10.44 -0.49 6.46
N GLY A 42 -10.43 0.82 6.20
CA GLY A 42 -9.42 1.75 6.71
C GLY A 42 -9.63 2.25 8.13
N GLN A 43 -10.72 1.85 8.82
CA GLN A 43 -11.01 2.33 10.18
C GLN A 43 -9.98 1.86 11.21
N VAL A 44 -9.90 2.60 12.33
CA VAL A 44 -9.07 2.20 13.46
C VAL A 44 -9.79 1.09 14.24
N LEU A 45 -9.17 -0.08 14.30
CA LEU A 45 -9.66 -1.25 15.02
C LEU A 45 -9.12 -1.26 16.44
N HIS A 46 -10.03 -1.29 17.42
CA HIS A 46 -9.74 -1.34 18.86
C HIS A 46 -8.72 -0.29 19.34
N GLY A 47 -8.68 0.88 18.68
CA GLY A 47 -7.74 1.96 18.99
C GLY A 47 -6.27 1.63 18.77
N ARG A 48 -5.95 0.53 18.06
CA ARG A 48 -4.57 0.00 17.97
C ARG A 48 -4.11 -0.38 16.58
N LEU A 49 -5.01 -0.79 15.69
CA LEU A 49 -4.67 -1.26 14.36
C LEU A 49 -5.37 -0.42 13.30
N VAL A 50 -4.64 -0.01 12.27
CA VAL A 50 -5.20 0.66 11.09
C VAL A 50 -4.67 -0.05 9.85
N ILE A 51 -5.56 -0.42 8.94
CA ILE A 51 -5.19 -0.97 7.64
C ILE A 51 -5.06 0.19 6.66
N ALA A 52 -3.97 0.19 5.88
CA ALA A 52 -3.69 1.21 4.89
C ALA A 52 -3.34 0.60 3.53
N GLY A 53 -3.78 1.25 2.45
CA GLY A 53 -3.48 0.81 1.09
C GLY A 53 -4.49 1.29 0.06
N GLU A 54 -4.27 0.93 -1.21
CA GLU A 54 -5.18 1.29 -2.31
C GLU A 54 -6.62 0.81 -2.05
N ALA A 55 -6.75 -0.36 -1.41
CA ALA A 55 -8.05 -0.96 -1.12
C ALA A 55 -8.89 -0.12 -0.15
N CYS A 56 -8.26 0.65 0.73
CA CYS A 56 -8.91 1.52 1.71
C CYS A 56 -9.29 2.89 1.16
N ASN A 57 -8.72 3.31 0.01
CA ASN A 57 -8.98 4.63 -0.55
C ASN A 57 -10.28 4.65 -1.36
N ALA A 58 -11.29 5.34 -0.85
CA ALA A 58 -12.59 5.47 -1.52
C ALA A 58 -12.55 6.33 -2.80
N SER A 59 -11.65 7.31 -2.87
CA SER A 59 -11.58 8.30 -3.97
C SER A 59 -10.65 7.90 -5.11
N ALA A 60 -9.60 7.13 -4.80
CA ALA A 60 -8.60 6.67 -5.76
C ALA A 60 -8.24 5.20 -5.52
N PRO A 61 -9.21 4.27 -5.61
CA PRO A 61 -8.92 2.84 -5.48
C PRO A 61 -8.05 2.33 -6.64
N ALA A 62 -7.34 1.22 -6.44
CA ALA A 62 -6.45 0.60 -7.42
C ALA A 62 -5.26 1.46 -7.90
N MET A 63 -5.09 2.67 -7.34
CA MET A 63 -4.08 3.63 -7.77
C MET A 63 -2.94 3.76 -6.74
N THR A 64 -1.71 3.92 -7.24
CA THR A 64 -0.51 4.12 -6.41
C THR A 64 -0.63 5.36 -5.52
N HIS A 65 -1.12 6.48 -6.06
CA HIS A 65 -1.33 7.69 -5.27
C HIS A 65 -2.48 7.53 -4.26
N GLY A 66 -3.46 6.69 -4.56
CA GLY A 66 -4.51 6.30 -3.61
C GLY A 66 -3.94 5.58 -2.39
N ALA A 67 -3.02 4.63 -2.61
CA ALA A 67 -2.28 3.97 -1.52
C ALA A 67 -1.45 4.96 -0.70
N TRP A 68 -0.73 5.88 -1.35
CA TRP A 68 0.03 6.92 -0.66
C TRP A 68 -0.88 7.80 0.22
N ASN A 69 -1.94 8.35 -0.36
CA ASN A 69 -2.90 9.21 0.35
C ASN A 69 -3.56 8.47 1.52
N ASP A 70 -3.87 7.18 1.35
CA ASP A 70 -4.44 6.37 2.41
C ASP A 70 -3.44 6.08 3.54
N GLY A 71 -2.15 5.94 3.21
CA GLY A 71 -1.08 5.89 4.21
C GLY A 71 -1.00 7.15 5.07
N LEU A 72 -1.11 8.33 4.46
CA LEU A 72 -1.19 9.60 5.20
C LEU A 72 -2.41 9.63 6.13
N ARG A 73 -3.59 9.23 5.62
CA ARG A 73 -4.81 9.11 6.43
C ARG A 73 -4.62 8.17 7.61
N ALA A 74 -4.03 7.00 7.39
CA ALA A 74 -3.82 6.02 8.44
C ALA A 74 -2.91 6.53 9.55
N ALA A 75 -1.86 7.29 9.20
CA ALA A 75 -1.00 7.96 10.18
C ALA A 75 -1.77 8.99 11.02
N GLU A 76 -2.58 9.85 10.40
CA GLU A 76 -3.40 10.81 11.14
C GLU A 76 -4.40 10.09 12.05
N ALA A 77 -5.05 9.03 11.56
CA ALA A 77 -6.00 8.25 12.35
C ALA A 77 -5.33 7.62 13.58
N ALA A 78 -4.11 7.10 13.45
CA ALA A 78 -3.34 6.56 14.57
C ALA A 78 -2.97 7.65 15.59
N VAL A 79 -2.54 8.83 15.13
CA VAL A 79 -2.21 9.97 16.01
C VAL A 79 -3.46 10.47 16.73
N SER A 80 -4.59 10.62 16.03
CA SER A 80 -5.88 11.00 16.63
C SER A 80 -6.39 9.97 17.64
N ALA A 81 -6.04 8.70 17.47
CA ALA A 81 -6.33 7.64 18.45
C ALA A 81 -5.37 7.64 19.66
N GLY A 82 -4.41 8.58 19.73
CA GLY A 82 -3.47 8.73 20.85
C GLY A 82 -2.21 7.87 20.75
N ALA A 83 -1.88 7.35 19.56
CA ALA A 83 -0.69 6.53 19.39
C ALA A 83 0.60 7.38 19.48
N SER A 84 1.47 7.07 20.43
CA SER A 84 2.79 7.72 20.61
C SER A 84 3.96 6.90 20.06
N LYS A 85 3.78 5.58 19.97
CA LYS A 85 4.72 4.62 19.39
C LYS A 85 3.97 3.77 18.37
N VAL A 86 4.42 3.81 17.12
CA VAL A 86 3.73 3.15 16.02
C VAL A 86 4.70 2.24 15.28
N ILE A 87 4.25 1.02 15.01
CA ILE A 87 4.94 0.09 14.12
C ILE A 87 4.22 0.13 12.79
N VAL A 88 4.95 0.45 11.72
CA VAL A 88 4.42 0.41 10.35
C VAL A 88 4.90 -0.88 9.71
N ILE A 89 3.97 -1.77 9.35
CA ILE A 89 4.28 -3.04 8.71
C ILE A 89 4.09 -2.87 7.20
N GLY A 90 5.18 -3.02 6.44
CA GLY A 90 5.20 -2.86 4.98
C GLY A 90 5.88 -1.57 4.53
N ALA A 91 6.75 -1.68 3.52
CA ALA A 91 7.57 -0.58 2.98
C ALA A 91 7.18 -0.24 1.52
N GLY A 92 5.89 -0.35 1.19
CA GLY A 92 5.31 0.14 -0.06
C GLY A 92 4.82 1.59 0.06
N CYS A 93 4.08 2.08 -0.94
CA CYS A 93 3.61 3.48 -1.00
C CYS A 93 2.82 3.92 0.25
N ALA A 94 1.86 3.11 0.71
CA ALA A 94 1.07 3.44 1.90
C ALA A 94 1.91 3.43 3.18
N GLY A 95 2.76 2.42 3.36
CA GLY A 95 3.62 2.29 4.54
C GLY A 95 4.64 3.41 4.65
N LEU A 96 5.31 3.78 3.55
CA LEU A 96 6.25 4.91 3.57
C LEU A 96 5.53 6.24 3.81
N ALA A 97 4.37 6.47 3.19
CA ALA A 97 3.58 7.66 3.44
C ALA A 97 3.17 7.77 4.91
N ALA A 98 2.69 6.65 5.49
CA ALA A 98 2.32 6.60 6.90
C ALA A 98 3.53 6.89 7.81
N ALA A 99 4.67 6.25 7.57
CA ALA A 99 5.87 6.45 8.35
C ALA A 99 6.42 7.88 8.24
N GLN A 100 6.39 8.47 7.04
CA GLN A 100 6.74 9.87 6.84
C GLN A 100 5.84 10.77 7.67
N ARG A 101 4.52 10.61 7.58
CA ARG A 101 3.58 11.46 8.31
C ARG A 101 3.67 11.27 9.83
N LEU A 102 3.86 10.05 10.32
CA LEU A 102 4.04 9.78 11.74
C LEU A 102 5.27 10.49 12.30
N ARG A 103 6.37 10.53 11.53
CA ARG A 103 7.57 11.30 11.90
C ARG A 103 7.33 12.81 11.91
N GLU A 104 6.62 13.34 10.91
CA GLU A 104 6.22 14.76 10.88
C GLU A 104 5.38 15.15 12.11
N ARG A 105 4.58 14.21 12.64
CA ARG A 105 3.80 14.36 13.88
C ARG A 105 4.59 14.07 15.16
N GLY A 106 5.90 13.79 15.08
CA GLY A 106 6.75 13.52 16.24
C GLY A 106 6.55 12.14 16.89
N SER A 107 5.85 11.21 16.23
CA SER A 107 5.67 9.84 16.71
C SER A 107 6.91 8.99 16.47
N ILE A 108 7.23 8.08 17.39
CA ILE A 108 8.29 7.09 17.17
C ILE A 108 7.75 6.02 16.23
N ALA A 109 8.10 6.12 14.95
CA ALA A 109 7.70 5.17 13.91
C ALA A 109 8.86 4.25 13.52
N ARG A 110 8.64 2.94 13.55
CA ARG A 110 9.56 1.94 12.96
C ARG A 110 8.87 1.25 11.80
N CYS A 111 9.39 1.42 10.60
CA CYS A 111 8.99 0.64 9.44
C CYS A 111 9.66 -0.72 9.49
N TRP A 112 8.86 -1.77 9.46
CA TRP A 112 9.34 -3.13 9.33
C TRP A 112 9.17 -3.59 7.89
N ARG A 113 10.27 -4.08 7.32
CA ARG A 113 10.26 -4.73 6.02
C ARG A 113 10.31 -6.25 6.21
N ARG A 114 9.74 -6.95 5.25
CA ARG A 114 10.04 -8.36 5.04
C ARG A 114 11.47 -8.57 4.51
N VAL A 115 12.12 -9.65 4.94
CA VAL A 115 13.37 -10.14 4.38
C VAL A 115 13.18 -10.64 2.93
N GLY A 116 13.93 -10.10 1.97
CA GLY A 116 14.00 -10.58 0.57
C GLY A 116 13.92 -9.48 -0.51
N GLU A 117 14.41 -9.78 -1.72
CA GLU A 117 14.34 -8.89 -2.89
C GLU A 117 13.19 -9.26 -3.84
N ARG A 118 12.22 -8.36 -4.07
CA ARG A 118 11.12 -8.55 -5.05
C ARG A 118 10.79 -7.27 -5.80
N VAL A 119 10.56 -7.36 -7.11
CA VAL A 119 10.15 -6.22 -7.96
C VAL A 119 8.66 -5.91 -7.74
N GLY A 120 8.28 -4.61 -7.73
CA GLY A 120 6.88 -4.19 -7.89
C GLY A 120 6.11 -3.73 -6.65
N ALA A 121 6.64 -3.87 -5.42
CA ALA A 121 5.99 -3.34 -4.20
C ALA A 121 6.90 -2.43 -3.35
N ARG A 122 8.11 -2.13 -3.83
CA ARG A 122 9.14 -1.39 -3.09
C ARG A 122 9.30 0.03 -3.66
N THR A 123 9.30 1.00 -2.78
CA THR A 123 9.98 2.28 -2.98
C THR A 123 11.34 2.19 -2.28
N LEU A 124 12.44 2.41 -3.02
CA LEU A 124 13.78 2.44 -2.45
C LEU A 124 13.84 3.61 -1.46
N SER A 125 14.07 3.31 -0.19
CA SER A 125 14.31 4.35 0.82
C SER A 125 15.16 3.79 1.95
N SER A 126 15.94 4.66 2.59
CA SER A 126 16.82 4.34 3.72
C SER A 126 16.05 3.92 4.99
N TRP A 127 14.72 3.94 4.95
CA TRP A 127 13.82 3.62 6.07
C TRP A 127 13.58 2.12 6.27
N ALA A 128 14.09 1.29 5.36
CA ALA A 128 13.99 -0.15 5.46
C ALA A 128 15.13 -0.71 6.32
N ALA A 129 14.84 -0.87 7.61
CA ALA A 129 15.59 -1.77 8.48
C ALA A 129 15.07 -3.20 8.32
#